data_AF-A0A2S6Z6G3-F1
#
_entry.id   AF-A0A2S6Z6G3-F1
#
_cell.length_a   1.000
_cell.length_b   1.000
_cell.length_c   1.000
_cell.angle_alpha   90.00
_cell.angle_beta   90.00
_cell.angle_gamma   90.00
#
_symmetry.space_group_name_H-M   'P 1'
#
loop_
_entity.id
_entity.type
_entity.pdbx_description
1 polymer ?
#
loop_
_entity_poly.entity_id
_entity_poly.type
_entity_poly.pdbx_seq_one_letter_code
_entity_poly.pdbx_strand_id
1 'polypeptide(L)'
;MSETSSPHRSGSVAVIGRPNVGKSTLTNALVGAKVSIVSNRPQTTRHRLLGIATFPEGQLVLVDTPGLHREQKRAMNRVMNRAARGSLEGVDAAVLVIEAGRWDDEDTLAFKVLSDAEVPVVLVVNKVDRLKDKTALFPFLAQISEGRTFAAVHPVSALKRKGLEALVGDLLKLVPEAEAMFGEDEITDRSQRFLAGELVREQLMRQLGEELPYATTVEIERFAEDGALLRIGAVIWVEREGQKAIVIGKGGTRLKDIGGKARLQMERLFGAKVFLETWVRVREGWSDDEAALKAFGYE
;
A
#
# COMPACT_ATOMS: atom_id res chain seq x y z
N MET A 1 29.08 -32.88 10.28
CA MET A 1 29.04 -31.79 9.28
C MET A 1 27.99 -30.83 9.81
N SER A 2 28.38 -29.70 10.39
CA SER A 2 27.42 -28.69 10.81
C SER A 2 26.85 -28.07 9.55
N GLU A 3 25.55 -28.27 9.31
CA GLU A 3 24.82 -27.39 8.39
C GLU A 3 25.00 -25.98 8.93
N THR A 4 25.84 -25.20 8.27
CA THR A 4 25.84 -23.75 8.42
C THR A 4 24.50 -23.29 7.87
N SER A 5 23.48 -23.24 8.73
CA SER A 5 22.24 -22.56 8.38
C SER A 5 22.65 -21.13 8.06
N SER A 6 22.34 -20.67 6.86
CA SER A 6 22.50 -19.25 6.52
C SER A 6 21.87 -18.44 7.65
N PRO A 7 22.52 -17.37 8.14
CA PRO A 7 21.97 -16.58 9.22
C PRO A 7 20.63 -16.01 8.77
N HIS A 8 19.57 -16.30 9.53
CA HIS A 8 18.25 -15.75 9.29
C HIS A 8 18.31 -14.22 9.47
N ARG A 9 17.73 -13.48 8.54
CA ARG A 9 17.77 -12.02 8.54
C ARG A 9 16.38 -11.45 8.65
N SER A 10 16.20 -10.44 9.50
CA SER A 10 14.88 -9.84 9.70
C SER A 10 15.01 -8.34 9.95
N GLY A 11 14.21 -7.54 9.24
CA GLY A 11 14.23 -6.10 9.42
C GLY A 11 13.15 -5.37 8.65
N SER A 12 13.03 -4.08 8.94
CA SER A 12 12.02 -3.18 8.38
C SER A 12 12.56 -2.43 7.16
N VAL A 13 11.77 -2.40 6.09
CA VAL A 13 12.11 -1.75 4.83
C VAL A 13 11.03 -0.74 4.46
N ALA A 14 11.39 0.54 4.40
CA ALA A 14 10.45 1.57 3.96
C ALA A 14 10.20 1.50 2.43
N VAL A 15 8.94 1.51 2.00
CA VAL A 15 8.58 1.53 0.57
C VAL A 15 8.13 2.93 0.17
N ILE A 16 9.05 3.69 -0.44
CA ILE A 16 8.88 5.11 -0.75
C ILE A 16 8.75 5.33 -2.26
N GLY A 17 8.04 6.38 -2.65
CA GLY A 17 7.90 6.79 -4.04
C GLY A 17 6.63 7.61 -4.26
N ARG A 18 6.54 8.27 -5.41
CA ARG A 18 5.35 9.07 -5.75
C ARG A 18 4.09 8.19 -5.88
N PRO A 19 2.88 8.77 -5.91
CA PRO A 19 1.65 8.03 -6.15
C PRO A 19 1.69 7.25 -7.47
N ASN A 20 0.99 6.10 -7.52
CA ASN A 20 0.80 5.28 -8.72
C ASN A 20 2.04 4.65 -9.37
N VAL A 21 3.25 4.75 -8.79
CA VAL A 21 4.45 4.00 -9.26
C VAL A 21 4.35 2.49 -9.02
N GLY A 22 3.42 2.05 -8.16
CA GLY A 22 3.14 0.65 -7.89
C GLY A 22 3.76 0.12 -6.59
N LYS A 23 3.93 0.99 -5.57
CA LYS A 23 4.35 0.60 -4.21
C LYS A 23 3.52 -0.54 -3.63
N SER A 24 2.22 -0.34 -3.49
CA SER A 24 1.31 -1.37 -2.95
C SER A 24 1.24 -2.64 -3.81
N THR A 25 1.43 -2.51 -5.14
CA THR A 25 1.57 -3.68 -6.02
C THR A 25 2.85 -4.45 -5.74
N LEU A 26 3.97 -3.76 -5.48
CA LEU A 26 5.23 -4.37 -5.08
C LEU A 26 5.08 -5.04 -3.72
N THR A 27 4.53 -4.35 -2.72
CA THR A 27 4.28 -4.91 -1.38
C THR A 27 3.44 -6.19 -1.46
N ASN A 28 2.29 -6.16 -2.14
CA ASN A 28 1.46 -7.35 -2.32
C ASN A 28 2.16 -8.48 -3.10
N ALA A 29 3.05 -8.14 -4.02
CA ALA A 29 3.80 -9.13 -4.78
C ALA A 29 4.87 -9.82 -3.93
N LEU A 30 5.55 -9.08 -3.06
CA LEU A 30 6.56 -9.59 -2.14
C LEU A 30 5.93 -10.41 -0.99
N VAL A 31 4.82 -9.92 -0.41
CA VAL A 31 4.05 -10.63 0.61
C VAL A 31 3.36 -11.88 0.05
N GLY A 32 3.10 -11.92 -1.26
CA GLY A 32 2.37 -13.01 -1.91
C GLY A 32 0.84 -12.91 -1.75
N ALA A 33 0.35 -12.12 -0.81
CA ALA A 33 -1.06 -11.85 -0.54
C ALA A 33 -1.42 -10.36 -0.73
N LYS A 34 -2.73 -10.07 -0.75
CA LYS A 34 -3.25 -8.71 -0.95
C LYS A 34 -3.47 -8.01 0.38
N VAL A 35 -2.42 -7.37 0.89
CA VAL A 35 -2.43 -6.66 2.18
C VAL A 35 -2.63 -5.15 2.04
N SER A 36 -2.23 -4.56 0.91
CA SER A 36 -2.40 -3.13 0.61
C SER A 36 -3.33 -2.92 -0.59
N ILE A 37 -4.08 -1.82 -0.59
CA ILE A 37 -5.01 -1.50 -1.68
C ILE A 37 -4.25 -1.12 -2.94
N VAL A 38 -4.75 -1.57 -4.09
CA VAL A 38 -4.23 -1.15 -5.41
C VAL A 38 -5.30 -0.44 -6.24
N SER A 39 -5.01 0.80 -6.64
CA SER A 39 -5.81 1.60 -7.58
C SER A 39 -4.89 2.42 -8.49
N ASN A 40 -5.41 2.84 -9.64
CA ASN A 40 -4.76 3.79 -10.55
C ASN A 40 -4.91 5.25 -10.09
N ARG A 41 -5.62 5.47 -8.98
CA ARG A 41 -5.86 6.79 -8.41
C ARG A 41 -4.77 7.15 -7.40
N PRO A 42 -4.34 8.43 -7.38
CA PRO A 42 -3.48 8.91 -6.31
C PRO A 42 -4.16 8.74 -4.94
N GLN A 43 -3.40 8.87 -3.85
CA GLN A 43 -3.93 8.80 -2.47
C GLN A 43 -4.64 7.48 -2.12
N THR A 44 -4.21 6.38 -2.73
CA THR A 44 -4.78 5.06 -2.47
C THR A 44 -4.37 4.52 -1.10
N THR A 45 -3.16 4.73 -0.61
CA THR A 45 -2.74 4.33 0.75
C THR A 45 -2.87 5.52 1.70
N ARG A 46 -3.72 5.41 2.72
CA ARG A 46 -3.95 6.48 3.72
C ARG A 46 -3.42 6.15 5.12
N HIS A 47 -3.32 4.88 5.46
CA HIS A 47 -2.74 4.40 6.71
C HIS A 47 -1.38 3.77 6.44
N ARG A 48 -0.45 3.88 7.39
CA ARG A 48 0.78 3.07 7.38
C ARG A 48 0.39 1.60 7.56
N LEU A 49 0.82 0.71 6.69
CA LEU A 49 0.55 -0.72 6.79
C LEU A 49 1.86 -1.49 6.68
N LEU A 50 2.05 -2.50 7.53
CA LEU A 50 3.17 -3.42 7.39
C LEU A 50 2.74 -4.56 6.46
N GLY A 51 3.50 -4.77 5.39
CA GLY A 51 3.45 -5.99 4.59
C GLY A 51 4.57 -6.91 5.05
N ILE A 52 4.24 -8.04 5.65
CA ILE A 52 5.21 -8.99 6.18
C ILE A 52 5.48 -10.01 5.09
N ALA A 53 6.71 -10.04 4.57
CA ALA A 53 7.14 -10.96 3.53
C ALA A 53 8.18 -11.93 4.11
N THR A 54 7.75 -13.16 4.37
CA THR A 54 8.58 -14.22 4.94
C THR A 54 9.13 -15.11 3.82
N PHE A 55 10.45 -15.34 3.85
CA PHE A 55 11.20 -16.19 2.93
C PHE A 55 12.05 -17.18 3.74
N PRO A 56 12.52 -18.30 3.14
CA PRO A 56 13.39 -19.25 3.83
C PRO A 56 14.65 -18.62 4.44
N GLU A 57 15.19 -17.57 3.81
CA GLU A 57 16.41 -16.89 4.21
C GLU A 57 16.18 -15.72 5.20
N GLY A 58 14.93 -15.32 5.43
CA GLY A 58 14.63 -14.18 6.29
C GLY A 58 13.25 -13.55 6.11
N GLN A 59 12.97 -12.51 6.88
CA GLN A 59 11.71 -11.78 6.89
C GLN A 59 11.91 -10.28 6.60
N LEU A 60 11.18 -9.76 5.61
CA LEU A 60 11.14 -8.33 5.29
C LEU A 60 9.83 -7.73 5.77
N VAL A 61 9.91 -6.76 6.68
CA VAL A 61 8.76 -6.00 7.17
C VAL A 61 8.63 -4.73 6.34
N LEU A 62 7.81 -4.80 5.29
CA LEU A 62 7.64 -3.71 4.33
C LEU A 62 6.73 -2.64 4.91
N VAL A 63 7.28 -1.47 5.21
CA VAL A 63 6.51 -0.32 5.69
C VAL A 63 5.93 0.40 4.47
N ASP A 64 4.69 0.08 4.08
CA ASP A 64 4.01 0.75 2.97
C ASP A 64 3.55 2.13 3.43
N THR A 65 3.99 3.15 2.69
CA THR A 65 3.74 4.55 3.03
C THR A 65 2.75 5.17 2.05
N PRO A 66 1.92 6.12 2.52
CA PRO A 66 1.26 7.05 1.62
C PRO A 66 2.25 7.63 0.59
N GLY A 67 1.80 7.83 -0.65
CA GLY A 67 2.64 8.49 -1.66
C GLY A 67 2.95 9.92 -1.25
N LEU A 68 4.19 10.37 -1.46
CA LEU A 68 4.58 11.75 -1.19
C LEU A 68 3.89 12.68 -2.20
N HIS A 69 3.18 13.68 -1.69
CA HIS A 69 2.43 14.65 -2.49
C HIS A 69 3.00 16.05 -2.33
N ARG A 70 3.04 16.80 -3.44
CA ARG A 70 3.43 18.22 -3.43
C ARG A 70 2.38 19.12 -2.77
N GLU A 71 1.10 18.83 -2.93
CA GLU A 71 0.01 19.69 -2.46
C GLU A 71 -0.37 19.41 -0.99
N GLN A 72 -0.23 20.41 -0.12
CA GLN A 72 -0.48 20.31 1.33
C GLN A 72 -1.78 21.00 1.79
N LYS A 73 -2.69 21.32 0.85
CA LYS A 73 -3.86 22.19 1.12
C LYS A 73 -4.84 21.58 2.14
N ARG A 74 -5.11 20.27 2.07
CA ARG A 74 -6.03 19.56 2.99
C ARG A 74 -5.29 18.96 4.19
N ALA A 75 -5.95 18.86 5.34
CA ALA A 75 -5.39 18.27 6.55
C ALA A 75 -4.89 16.83 6.31
N MET A 76 -5.68 16.02 5.60
CA MET A 76 -5.32 14.67 5.18
C MET A 76 -3.97 14.59 4.43
N ASN A 77 -3.67 15.55 3.54
CA ASN A 77 -2.40 15.55 2.81
C ASN A 77 -1.21 15.81 3.74
N ARG A 78 -1.38 16.65 4.77
CA ARG A 78 -0.32 16.90 5.77
C ARG A 78 -0.07 15.68 6.64
N VAL A 79 -1.13 14.99 7.07
CA VAL A 79 -1.04 13.73 7.81
C VAL A 79 -0.32 12.66 6.99
N MET A 80 -0.69 12.50 5.71
CA MET A 80 -0.04 11.52 4.82
C MET A 80 1.45 11.81 4.61
N ASN A 81 1.84 13.07 4.39
CA ASN A 81 3.25 13.44 4.24
C ASN A 81 4.04 13.25 5.55
N ARG A 82 3.41 13.49 6.72
CA ARG A 82 4.02 13.22 8.03
C ARG A 82 4.23 11.71 8.23
N ALA A 83 3.23 10.89 7.91
CA ALA A 83 3.33 9.43 7.99
C ALA A 83 4.43 8.88 7.06
N ALA A 84 4.57 9.44 5.85
CA ALA A 84 5.65 9.06 4.93
C ALA A 84 7.04 9.43 5.47
N ARG A 85 7.20 10.60 6.12
CA ARG A 85 8.49 10.96 6.75
C ARG A 85 8.80 10.12 7.98
N GLY A 86 7.83 9.94 8.87
CA GLY A 86 8.01 9.12 10.09
C GLY A 86 8.23 7.64 9.79
N SER A 87 7.89 7.16 8.59
CA SER A 87 8.19 5.78 8.16
C SER A 87 9.67 5.49 7.95
N LEU A 88 10.51 6.52 7.84
CA LEU A 88 11.96 6.38 7.69
C LEU A 88 12.68 6.31 9.03
N GLU A 89 11.98 6.61 10.13
CA GLU A 89 12.56 6.49 11.47
C GLU A 89 12.59 5.01 11.88
N GLY A 90 13.78 4.49 12.18
CA GLY A 90 13.97 3.14 12.70
C GLY A 90 13.81 2.01 11.69
N VAL A 91 13.86 2.29 10.38
CA VAL A 91 13.95 1.25 9.34
C VAL A 91 15.41 0.89 9.05
N ASP A 92 15.66 -0.36 8.65
CA ASP A 92 17.00 -0.87 8.35
C ASP A 92 17.41 -0.54 6.91
N ALA A 93 16.45 -0.42 6.00
CA ALA A 93 16.67 -0.06 4.60
C ALA A 93 15.46 0.67 4.01
N ALA A 94 15.64 1.26 2.84
CA ALA A 94 14.53 1.84 2.07
C ALA A 94 14.55 1.40 0.60
N VAL A 95 13.37 1.34 0.01
CA VAL A 95 13.17 1.14 -1.41
C VAL A 95 12.59 2.41 -2.01
N LEU A 96 13.27 2.98 -2.99
CA LEU A 96 12.71 4.02 -3.85
C LEU A 96 12.06 3.35 -5.07
N VAL A 97 10.74 3.34 -5.10
CA VAL A 97 9.97 2.81 -6.23
C VAL A 97 9.66 3.93 -7.22
N ILE A 98 10.07 3.75 -8.46
CA ILE A 98 9.75 4.65 -9.58
C ILE A 98 9.07 3.90 -10.72
N GLU A 99 8.54 4.65 -11.68
CA GLU A 99 8.00 4.10 -12.93
C GLU A 99 9.03 4.15 -14.04
N ALA A 100 9.23 3.02 -14.73
CA ALA A 100 10.18 2.93 -15.82
C ALA A 100 9.89 3.95 -16.94
N GLY A 101 10.91 4.72 -17.33
CA GLY A 101 10.82 5.73 -18.41
C GLY A 101 10.11 7.02 -18.01
N ARG A 102 9.83 7.25 -16.72
CA ARG A 102 9.25 8.49 -16.22
C ARG A 102 9.92 8.93 -14.92
N TRP A 103 10.35 10.19 -14.89
CA TRP A 103 10.83 10.86 -13.69
C TRP A 103 10.24 12.27 -13.65
N ASP A 104 9.61 12.65 -12.54
CA ASP A 104 9.04 13.99 -12.35
C ASP A 104 9.40 14.63 -10.99
N ASP A 105 8.81 15.79 -10.71
CA ASP A 105 9.06 16.55 -9.47
C ASP A 105 8.70 15.75 -8.20
N GLU A 106 7.70 14.86 -8.26
CA GLU A 106 7.31 14.04 -7.10
C GLU A 106 8.30 12.89 -6.87
N ASP A 107 8.88 12.32 -7.94
CA ASP A 107 10.00 11.38 -7.85
C ASP A 107 11.22 12.08 -7.21
N THR A 108 11.49 13.33 -7.62
CA THR A 108 12.56 14.15 -7.05
C THR A 108 12.33 14.46 -5.56
N LEU A 109 11.08 14.69 -5.15
CA LEU A 109 10.73 14.87 -3.74
C LEU A 109 11.00 13.59 -2.94
N ALA A 110 10.59 12.42 -3.45
CA ALA A 110 10.84 11.14 -2.81
C ALA A 110 12.34 10.83 -2.69
N PHE A 111 13.10 11.12 -3.75
CA PHE A 111 14.55 11.00 -3.76
C PHE A 111 15.21 11.88 -2.69
N LYS A 112 14.77 13.13 -2.54
CA LYS A 112 15.30 14.06 -1.52
C LYS A 112 14.97 13.62 -0.11
N VAL A 113 13.74 13.16 0.15
CA VAL A 113 13.33 12.66 1.47
C VAL A 113 14.21 11.50 1.92
N LEU A 114 14.64 10.65 1.00
CA LEU A 114 15.58 9.56 1.28
C LEU A 114 17.03 10.05 1.45
N SER A 115 17.38 11.27 1.05
CA SER A 115 18.76 11.79 1.15
C SER A 115 19.08 12.21 2.57
N ASP A 116 18.03 12.58 3.30
CA ASP A 116 18.09 12.92 4.70
C ASP A 116 18.07 11.65 5.60
N ALA A 117 17.83 10.46 5.02
CA ALA A 117 17.78 9.20 5.75
C ALA A 117 19.13 8.46 5.69
N GLU A 118 19.71 8.14 6.85
CA GLU A 118 20.99 7.42 6.98
C GLU A 118 20.86 5.89 6.81
N VAL A 119 20.06 5.44 5.83
CA VAL A 119 19.79 4.02 5.57
C VAL A 119 20.17 3.64 4.14
N PRO A 120 20.60 2.39 3.88
CA PRO A 120 20.85 1.92 2.52
C PRO A 120 19.57 1.96 1.69
N VAL A 121 19.67 2.51 0.47
CA VAL A 121 18.53 2.66 -0.43
C VAL A 121 18.69 1.80 -1.68
N VAL A 122 17.66 0.99 -1.95
CA VAL A 122 17.54 0.20 -3.18
C VAL A 122 16.60 0.94 -4.16
N LEU A 123 17.04 1.11 -5.40
CA LEU A 123 16.21 1.67 -6.45
C LEU A 123 15.40 0.55 -7.14
N VAL A 124 14.08 0.66 -7.12
CA VAL A 124 13.19 -0.25 -7.83
C VAL A 124 12.52 0.48 -9.00
N VAL A 125 12.91 0.10 -10.21
CA VAL A 125 12.34 0.64 -11.45
C VAL A 125 11.21 -0.27 -11.90
N ASN A 126 9.99 0.07 -11.52
CA ASN A 126 8.82 -0.77 -11.70
C ASN A 126 8.14 -0.53 -13.06
N LYS A 127 7.22 -1.46 -13.42
CA LYS A 127 6.43 -1.44 -14.66
C LYS A 127 7.26 -1.57 -15.94
N VAL A 128 8.41 -2.24 -15.88
CA VAL A 128 9.25 -2.49 -17.08
C VAL A 128 8.54 -3.28 -18.17
N ASP A 129 7.45 -3.97 -17.83
CA ASP A 129 6.56 -4.63 -18.79
C ASP A 129 5.82 -3.65 -19.72
N ARG A 130 5.77 -2.36 -19.37
CA ARG A 130 5.13 -1.30 -20.16
C ARG A 130 6.10 -0.54 -21.07
N LEU A 131 7.41 -0.73 -20.89
CA LEU A 131 8.41 -0.13 -21.78
C LEU A 131 8.35 -0.80 -23.15
N LYS A 132 8.03 -0.01 -24.17
CA LYS A 132 8.04 -0.48 -25.56
C LYS A 132 9.46 -0.71 -26.07
N ASP A 133 10.35 0.22 -25.75
CA ASP A 133 11.77 0.15 -26.08
C ASP A 133 12.57 -0.14 -24.80
N LYS A 134 13.18 -1.34 -24.75
CA LYS A 134 14.01 -1.74 -23.61
C LYS A 134 15.40 -1.12 -23.65
N THR A 135 15.87 -0.67 -24.81
CA THR A 135 17.21 -0.07 -24.95
C THR A 135 17.28 1.29 -24.25
N ALA A 136 16.15 2.00 -24.15
CA ALA A 136 16.01 3.25 -23.42
C ALA A 136 16.18 3.12 -21.89
N LEU A 137 16.13 1.90 -21.33
CA LEU A 137 16.22 1.70 -19.89
C LEU A 137 17.62 2.05 -19.35
N PHE A 138 18.69 1.64 -20.02
CA PHE A 138 20.05 1.86 -19.51
C PHE A 138 20.43 3.36 -19.44
N PRO A 139 20.18 4.18 -20.50
CA PRO A 139 20.38 5.63 -20.41
C PRO A 139 19.51 6.27 -19.31
N PHE A 140 18.26 5.83 -19.16
CA PHE A 140 17.38 6.32 -18.09
C PHE A 140 17.93 6.00 -16.70
N LEU A 141 18.42 4.77 -16.48
CA LEU A 141 19.03 4.35 -15.21
C LEU A 141 20.28 5.16 -14.88
N ALA A 142 21.13 5.45 -15.88
CA ALA A 142 22.31 6.27 -15.70
C ALA A 142 21.92 7.68 -15.22
N GLN A 143 20.95 8.31 -15.89
CA GLN A 143 20.48 9.65 -15.56
C GLN A 143 19.89 9.75 -14.15
N ILE A 144 19.00 8.83 -13.76
CA ILE A 144 18.31 8.90 -12.46
C ILE A 144 19.19 8.49 -11.27
N SER A 145 20.31 7.81 -11.55
CA SER A 145 21.29 7.44 -10.53
C SER A 145 22.29 8.55 -10.25
N GLU A 146 22.27 9.64 -11.03
CA GLU A 146 23.08 10.81 -10.75
C GLU A 146 22.68 11.43 -9.39
N GLY A 147 23.69 11.72 -8.57
CA GLY A 147 23.49 12.38 -7.27
C GLY A 147 23.16 11.46 -6.09
N ARG A 148 23.11 10.13 -6.27
CA ARG A 148 23.05 9.16 -5.15
C ARG A 148 23.68 7.83 -5.52
N THR A 149 24.41 7.26 -4.56
CA THR A 149 24.80 5.85 -4.61
C THR A 149 23.67 4.99 -4.05
N PHE A 150 23.05 4.16 -4.89
CA PHE A 150 22.11 3.14 -4.46
C PHE A 150 22.83 1.85 -4.05
N ALA A 151 22.32 1.16 -3.04
CA ALA A 151 22.84 -0.14 -2.60
C ALA A 151 22.65 -1.22 -3.68
N ALA A 152 21.51 -1.14 -4.40
CA ALA A 152 21.21 -1.98 -5.56
C ALA A 152 20.18 -1.28 -6.46
N VAL A 153 20.09 -1.72 -7.72
CA VAL A 153 19.12 -1.21 -8.71
C VAL A 153 18.42 -2.39 -9.38
N HIS A 154 17.10 -2.49 -9.23
CA HIS A 154 16.30 -3.59 -9.77
C HIS A 154 15.21 -3.10 -10.73
N PRO A 155 15.32 -3.41 -12.03
CA PRO A 155 14.21 -3.29 -12.96
C PRO A 155 13.22 -4.44 -12.75
N VAL A 156 11.97 -4.12 -12.39
CA VAL A 156 10.96 -5.12 -12.03
C VAL A 156 9.61 -4.88 -12.72
N SER A 157 8.82 -5.95 -12.77
CA SER A 157 7.38 -5.83 -12.96
C SER A 157 6.68 -6.45 -11.75
N ALA A 158 6.28 -5.61 -10.79
CA ALA A 158 5.55 -6.07 -9.61
C ALA A 158 4.25 -6.79 -10.00
N LEU A 159 3.53 -6.25 -11.01
CA LEU A 159 2.29 -6.84 -11.51
C LEU A 159 2.49 -8.23 -12.11
N LYS A 160 3.60 -8.45 -12.81
CA LYS A 160 3.94 -9.74 -13.44
C LYS A 160 4.84 -10.61 -12.57
N ARG A 161 5.17 -10.17 -11.35
CA ARG A 161 6.09 -10.83 -10.42
C ARG A 161 7.45 -11.18 -11.05
N LYS A 162 8.00 -10.27 -11.87
CA LYS A 162 9.30 -10.45 -12.53
C LYS A 162 10.37 -9.59 -11.89
N GLY A 163 11.54 -10.18 -11.67
CA GLY A 163 12.70 -9.50 -11.07
C GLY A 163 12.64 -9.36 -9.54
N LEU A 164 11.67 -9.99 -8.89
CA LEU A 164 11.47 -9.87 -7.43
C LEU A 164 12.48 -10.69 -6.63
N GLU A 165 12.89 -11.86 -7.12
CA GLU A 165 13.84 -12.75 -6.41
C GLU A 165 15.18 -12.05 -6.13
N ALA A 166 15.78 -11.45 -7.17
CA ALA A 166 17.01 -10.67 -7.01
C ALA A 166 16.84 -9.47 -6.06
N LEU A 167 15.69 -8.79 -6.14
CA LEU A 167 15.35 -7.68 -5.23
C LEU A 167 15.28 -8.15 -3.78
N VAL A 168 14.60 -9.27 -3.51
CA VAL A 168 14.50 -9.85 -2.16
C VAL A 168 15.88 -10.24 -1.64
N GLY A 169 16.69 -10.90 -2.47
CA GLY A 169 18.04 -11.31 -2.09
C GLY A 169 18.94 -10.14 -1.69
N ASP A 170 18.87 -9.00 -2.38
CA ASP A 170 19.64 -7.82 -2.01
C ASP A 170 19.04 -7.08 -0.81
N LEU A 171 17.72 -7.00 -0.68
CA LEU A 171 17.09 -6.41 0.51
C LEU A 171 17.42 -7.20 1.79
N LEU A 172 17.39 -8.53 1.73
CA LEU A 172 17.73 -9.38 2.87
C LEU A 172 19.17 -9.15 3.35
N LYS A 173 20.12 -8.85 2.46
CA LYS A 173 21.51 -8.53 2.86
C LYS A 173 21.64 -7.18 3.58
N LEU A 174 20.67 -6.28 3.40
CA LEU A 174 20.69 -4.93 3.97
C LEU A 174 20.03 -4.87 5.36
N VAL A 175 19.20 -5.85 5.71
CA VAL A 175 18.61 -5.97 7.04
C VAL A 175 19.51 -6.79 7.98
N PRO A 176 19.41 -6.60 9.31
CA PRO A 176 20.27 -7.27 10.27
C PRO A 176 20.04 -8.79 10.32
N GLU A 177 21.06 -9.51 10.80
CA GLU A 177 20.91 -10.90 11.23
C GLU A 177 20.11 -10.91 12.52
N ALA A 178 18.90 -11.45 12.45
CA ALA A 178 17.91 -11.42 13.51
C ALA A 178 16.86 -12.52 13.29
N GLU A 179 16.27 -12.99 14.39
CA GLU A 179 15.09 -13.86 14.34
C GLU A 179 13.92 -13.15 13.65
N ALA A 180 12.96 -13.91 13.13
CA ALA A 180 11.76 -13.36 12.53
C ALA A 180 11.00 -12.48 13.55
N MET A 181 10.57 -11.30 13.10
CA MET A 181 9.81 -10.35 13.93
C MET A 181 8.35 -10.77 14.12
N PHE A 182 7.80 -11.51 13.16
CA PHE A 182 6.42 -11.96 13.11
C PHE A 182 6.34 -13.45 12.76
N GLY A 183 5.21 -14.10 13.06
CA GLY A 183 4.97 -15.50 12.70
C GLY A 183 5.04 -15.75 11.19
N GLU A 184 5.33 -16.99 10.79
CA GLU A 184 5.53 -17.36 9.38
C GLU A 184 4.29 -17.10 8.49
N ASP A 185 3.09 -17.25 9.07
CA ASP A 185 1.81 -17.04 8.38
C ASP A 185 1.30 -15.59 8.48
N GLU A 186 1.98 -14.72 9.22
CA GLU A 186 1.58 -13.33 9.36
C GLU A 186 1.97 -12.55 8.10
N ILE A 187 0.96 -11.94 7.46
CA ILE A 187 1.16 -11.15 6.23
C ILE A 187 1.07 -9.63 6.48
N THR A 188 0.50 -9.21 7.62
CA THR A 188 0.34 -7.80 7.99
C THR A 188 0.08 -7.64 9.49
N ASP A 189 0.36 -6.44 10.03
CA ASP A 189 0.07 -6.05 11.41
C ASP A 189 -1.40 -5.63 11.64
N ARG A 190 -2.22 -5.66 10.59
CA ARG A 190 -3.60 -5.17 10.61
C ARG A 190 -4.63 -6.28 10.77
N SER A 191 -5.67 -5.99 11.55
CA SER A 191 -6.80 -6.92 11.73
C SER A 191 -7.58 -7.19 10.44
N GLN A 192 -8.23 -8.35 10.36
CA GLN A 192 -9.16 -8.65 9.25
C GLN A 192 -10.28 -7.61 9.12
N ARG A 193 -10.73 -7.02 10.24
CA ARG A 193 -11.69 -5.91 10.25
C ARG A 193 -11.16 -4.72 9.45
N PHE A 194 -9.91 -4.32 9.68
CA PHE A 194 -9.28 -3.24 8.92
C PHE A 194 -9.18 -3.58 7.43
N LEU A 195 -8.68 -4.78 7.12
CA LEU A 195 -8.56 -5.25 5.72
C LEU A 195 -9.91 -5.27 5.01
N ALA A 196 -10.99 -5.63 5.71
CA ALA A 196 -12.34 -5.60 5.15
C ALA A 196 -12.76 -4.17 4.75
N GLY A 197 -12.52 -3.18 5.61
CA GLY A 197 -12.77 -1.77 5.30
C GLY A 197 -11.97 -1.31 4.08
N GLU A 198 -10.71 -1.69 4.01
CA GLU A 198 -9.83 -1.38 2.88
C GLU A 198 -10.34 -2.02 1.58
N LEU A 199 -10.77 -3.28 1.59
CA LEU A 199 -11.29 -3.93 0.38
C LEU A 199 -12.56 -3.26 -0.17
N VAL A 200 -13.42 -2.73 0.71
CA VAL A 200 -14.57 -1.89 0.29
C VAL A 200 -14.08 -0.56 -0.28
N ARG A 201 -13.13 0.10 0.40
CA ARG A 201 -12.56 1.38 -0.04
C ARG A 201 -11.91 1.27 -1.41
N GLU A 202 -11.22 0.16 -1.71
CA GLU A 202 -10.67 -0.10 -3.04
C GLU A 202 -11.75 -0.04 -4.13
N GLN A 203 -12.92 -0.63 -3.87
CA GLN A 203 -14.02 -0.62 -4.82
C GLN A 203 -14.60 0.79 -5.00
N LEU A 204 -14.67 1.59 -3.93
CA LEU A 204 -15.04 3.01 -4.03
C LEU A 204 -14.06 3.77 -4.93
N MET A 205 -12.75 3.60 -4.72
CA MET A 205 -11.71 4.21 -5.55
C MET A 205 -11.84 3.86 -7.03
N ARG A 206 -12.18 2.60 -7.34
CA ARG A 206 -12.24 2.12 -8.72
C ARG A 206 -13.50 2.56 -9.44
N GLN A 207 -14.61 2.69 -8.73
CA GLN A 207 -15.93 2.82 -9.35
C GLN A 207 -16.53 4.22 -9.30
N LEU A 208 -16.13 5.08 -8.36
CA LEU A 208 -16.69 6.43 -8.21
C LEU A 208 -16.02 7.44 -9.15
N GLY A 209 -16.63 8.59 -9.43
CA GLY A 209 -16.01 9.66 -10.26
C GLY A 209 -14.78 10.29 -9.59
N GLU A 210 -14.07 11.20 -10.27
CA GLU A 210 -12.71 11.63 -9.87
C GLU A 210 -12.57 12.07 -8.41
N GLU A 211 -13.38 13.01 -7.92
CA GLU A 211 -13.22 13.58 -6.57
C GLU A 211 -13.84 12.74 -5.44
N LEU A 212 -14.86 11.94 -5.75
CA LEU A 212 -15.73 11.36 -4.73
C LEU A 212 -15.04 10.36 -3.79
N PRO A 213 -14.14 9.45 -4.23
CA PRO A 213 -13.45 8.54 -3.30
C PRO A 213 -12.66 9.27 -2.22
N TYR A 214 -12.18 10.48 -2.50
CA TYR A 214 -11.40 11.28 -1.54
C TYR A 214 -12.27 11.83 -0.41
N ALA A 215 -13.57 12.00 -0.65
CA ALA A 215 -14.57 12.41 0.33
C ALA A 215 -15.29 11.22 0.99
N THR A 216 -14.75 9.99 0.85
CA THR A 216 -15.28 8.78 1.49
C THR A 216 -14.31 8.15 2.49
N THR A 217 -14.87 7.57 3.54
CA THR A 217 -14.20 6.63 4.45
C THR A 217 -15.11 5.42 4.72
N VAL A 218 -14.52 4.29 5.10
CA VAL A 218 -15.24 3.06 5.40
C VAL A 218 -14.99 2.65 6.84
N GLU A 219 -16.06 2.38 7.56
CA GLU A 219 -16.04 1.87 8.92
C GLU A 219 -16.69 0.48 8.97
N ILE A 220 -16.08 -0.46 9.70
CA ILE A 220 -16.65 -1.80 9.90
C ILE A 220 -17.31 -1.89 11.28
N GLU A 221 -18.62 -1.58 11.31
CA GLU A 221 -19.44 -1.62 12.53
C GLU A 221 -19.64 -3.05 13.06
N ARG A 222 -19.65 -4.05 12.18
CA ARG A 222 -19.83 -5.46 12.56
C ARG A 222 -18.80 -6.35 11.89
N PHE A 223 -18.16 -7.20 12.68
CA PHE A 223 -17.33 -8.31 12.19
C PHE A 223 -17.54 -9.47 13.15
N ALA A 224 -18.27 -10.50 12.72
CA ALA A 224 -18.63 -11.64 13.56
C ALA A 224 -18.44 -12.96 12.79
N GLU A 225 -17.90 -13.95 13.48
CA GLU A 225 -17.82 -15.32 13.00
C GLU A 225 -19.14 -16.04 13.31
N ASP A 226 -19.72 -16.68 12.31
CA ASP A 226 -20.95 -17.47 12.38
C ASP A 226 -20.66 -18.84 11.74
N GLY A 227 -20.00 -19.71 12.52
CA GLY A 227 -19.44 -20.96 12.02
C GLY A 227 -18.37 -20.71 10.94
N ALA A 228 -18.58 -21.23 9.73
CA ALA A 228 -17.67 -21.00 8.59
C ALA A 228 -17.95 -19.70 7.81
N LEU A 229 -18.90 -18.89 8.26
CA LEU A 229 -19.33 -17.65 7.61
C LEU A 229 -18.86 -16.43 8.41
N LEU A 230 -18.19 -15.49 7.75
CA LEU A 230 -17.93 -14.16 8.30
C LEU A 230 -19.07 -13.21 7.96
N ARG A 231 -19.72 -12.65 8.98
CA ARG A 231 -20.74 -11.61 8.84
C ARG A 231 -20.13 -10.23 9.09
N ILE A 232 -20.03 -9.45 8.03
CA ILE A 232 -19.37 -8.16 8.01
C ILE A 232 -20.40 -7.07 7.68
N GLY A 233 -20.44 -6.04 8.51
CA GLY A 233 -21.24 -4.84 8.28
C GLY A 233 -20.33 -3.63 8.07
N ALA A 234 -20.42 -3.02 6.89
CA ALA A 234 -19.59 -1.88 6.48
C ALA A 234 -20.43 -0.62 6.24
N VAL A 235 -20.05 0.50 6.86
CA VAL A 235 -20.63 1.81 6.61
C VAL A 235 -19.67 2.64 5.77
N ILE A 236 -20.16 3.12 4.64
CA ILE A 236 -19.47 4.08 3.77
C ILE A 236 -19.95 5.47 4.17
N TRP A 237 -19.06 6.25 4.77
CA TRP A 237 -19.32 7.63 5.12
C TRP A 237 -19.00 8.56 3.95
N VAL A 238 -19.91 9.49 3.66
CA VAL A 238 -19.74 10.58 2.71
C VAL A 238 -19.98 11.92 3.41
N GLU A 239 -19.59 13.03 2.79
CA GLU A 239 -19.79 14.37 3.34
C GLU A 239 -21.13 15.01 3.00
N ARG A 240 -21.80 14.61 1.91
CA ARG A 240 -23.03 15.27 1.43
C ARG A 240 -24.06 14.29 0.88
N GLU A 241 -25.34 14.62 0.95
CA GLU A 241 -26.42 13.73 0.48
C GLU A 241 -26.33 13.42 -1.03
N GLY A 242 -25.90 14.39 -1.84
CA GLY A 242 -25.64 14.17 -3.26
C GLY A 242 -24.55 13.12 -3.53
N GLN A 243 -23.54 13.06 -2.68
CA GLN A 243 -22.48 12.05 -2.75
C GLN A 243 -23.03 10.66 -2.41
N LYS A 244 -23.89 10.56 -1.39
CA LYS A 244 -24.58 9.31 -1.00
C LYS A 244 -25.38 8.74 -2.16
N ALA A 245 -26.15 9.59 -2.87
CA ALA A 245 -26.88 9.17 -4.07
C ALA A 245 -25.97 8.60 -5.16
N ILE A 246 -24.78 9.20 -5.37
CA ILE A 246 -23.79 8.70 -6.35
C ILE A 246 -23.24 7.34 -5.95
N VAL A 247 -22.88 7.15 -4.67
CA VAL A 247 -22.35 5.86 -4.16
C VAL A 247 -23.41 4.76 -4.29
N ILE A 248 -24.66 5.05 -3.95
CA ILE A 248 -25.79 4.12 -4.09
C ILE A 248 -26.02 3.77 -5.56
N GLY A 249 -26.02 4.77 -6.43
CA GLY A 249 -26.32 4.63 -7.86
C GLY A 249 -27.79 4.33 -8.14
N LYS A 250 -28.17 4.33 -9.42
CA LYS A 250 -29.57 4.11 -9.85
C LYS A 250 -30.07 2.76 -9.34
N GLY A 251 -31.11 2.76 -8.51
CA GLY A 251 -31.69 1.54 -7.93
C GLY A 251 -30.73 0.73 -7.05
N GLY A 252 -29.71 1.34 -6.45
CA GLY A 252 -28.73 0.65 -5.60
C GLY A 252 -27.72 -0.21 -6.36
N THR A 253 -27.71 -0.14 -7.69
CA THR A 253 -26.87 -0.99 -8.56
C THR A 253 -25.37 -0.83 -8.29
N ARG A 254 -24.91 0.39 -8.00
CA ARG A 254 -23.51 0.68 -7.76
C ARG A 254 -23.06 0.17 -6.38
N LEU A 255 -23.82 0.43 -5.33
CA LEU A 255 -23.53 -0.09 -3.99
C LEU A 255 -23.49 -1.62 -3.98
N LYS A 256 -24.40 -2.25 -4.73
CA LYS A 256 -24.41 -3.71 -4.92
C LYS A 256 -23.15 -4.22 -5.62
N ASP A 257 -22.65 -3.54 -6.65
CA ASP A 257 -21.40 -3.91 -7.34
C ASP A 257 -20.16 -3.70 -6.46
N ILE A 258 -20.11 -2.59 -5.71
CA ILE A 258 -19.07 -2.31 -4.68
C ILE A 258 -19.03 -3.45 -3.66
N GLY A 259 -20.16 -3.74 -3.02
CA GLY A 259 -20.26 -4.80 -2.02
C GLY A 259 -19.95 -6.18 -2.59
N GLY A 260 -20.48 -6.49 -3.78
CA GLY A 260 -20.24 -7.78 -4.44
C GLY A 260 -18.76 -8.05 -4.75
N LYS A 261 -18.05 -7.06 -5.30
CA LYS A 261 -16.61 -7.18 -5.60
C LYS A 261 -15.76 -7.19 -4.35
N ALA A 262 -16.07 -6.37 -3.34
CA ALA A 262 -15.36 -6.37 -2.06
C ALA A 262 -15.49 -7.72 -1.35
N ARG A 263 -16.72 -8.26 -1.26
CA ARG A 263 -17.02 -9.58 -0.68
C ARG A 263 -16.21 -10.69 -1.33
N LEU A 264 -16.15 -10.75 -2.66
CA LEU A 264 -15.36 -11.76 -3.38
C LEU A 264 -13.86 -11.65 -3.11
N GLN A 265 -13.34 -10.44 -2.89
CA GLN A 265 -11.94 -10.27 -2.48
C GLN A 265 -11.71 -10.70 -1.04
N MET A 266 -12.65 -10.40 -0.12
CA MET A 266 -12.59 -10.84 1.27
C MET A 266 -12.60 -12.37 1.38
N GLU A 267 -13.46 -13.07 0.62
CA GLU A 267 -13.50 -14.54 0.63
C GLU A 267 -12.16 -15.17 0.25
N ARG A 268 -11.46 -14.59 -0.73
CA ARG A 268 -10.14 -15.06 -1.15
C ARG A 268 -9.07 -14.76 -0.11
N LEU A 269 -9.11 -13.58 0.51
CA LEU A 269 -8.10 -13.14 1.47
C LEU A 269 -8.23 -13.85 2.82
N PHE A 270 -9.47 -14.04 3.29
CA PHE A 270 -9.74 -14.65 4.60
C PHE A 270 -9.92 -16.16 4.54
N GLY A 271 -9.99 -16.75 3.35
CA GLY A 271 -10.20 -18.20 3.19
C GLY A 271 -11.55 -18.70 3.70
N ALA A 272 -12.53 -17.80 3.90
CA ALA A 272 -13.84 -18.10 4.48
C ALA A 272 -14.98 -17.54 3.62
N LYS A 273 -16.20 -18.06 3.80
CA LYS A 273 -17.39 -17.44 3.18
C LYS A 273 -17.68 -16.11 3.85
N VAL A 274 -18.12 -15.12 3.08
CA VAL A 274 -18.39 -13.77 3.60
C VAL A 274 -19.81 -13.34 3.23
N PHE A 275 -20.57 -12.94 4.24
CA PHE A 275 -21.79 -12.17 4.10
C PHE A 275 -21.49 -10.70 4.43
N LEU A 276 -21.46 -9.86 3.40
CA LEU A 276 -21.14 -8.44 3.52
C LEU A 276 -22.41 -7.59 3.34
N GLU A 277 -22.76 -6.83 4.37
CA GLU A 277 -23.76 -5.77 4.31
C GLU A 277 -23.07 -4.41 4.19
N THR A 278 -23.58 -3.55 3.32
CA THR A 278 -23.01 -2.22 3.08
C THR A 278 -24.09 -1.14 3.22
N TRP A 279 -23.81 -0.10 3.99
CA TRP A 279 -24.64 1.09 4.13
C TRP A 279 -23.90 2.33 3.67
N VAL A 280 -24.64 3.38 3.30
CA VAL A 280 -24.07 4.69 3.01
C VAL A 280 -24.72 5.72 3.93
N ARG A 281 -23.90 6.41 4.73
CA ARG A 281 -24.34 7.43 5.69
C ARG A 281 -23.60 8.76 5.43
N VAL A 282 -24.22 9.87 5.83
CA VAL A 282 -23.65 11.22 5.67
C VAL A 282 -23.11 11.70 7.00
N ARG A 283 -21.89 12.23 6.98
CA ARG A 283 -21.27 12.97 8.09
C ARG A 283 -20.55 14.18 7.48
N GLU A 284 -21.10 15.37 7.67
CA GLU A 284 -20.57 16.58 7.04
C GLU A 284 -19.17 16.93 7.59
N GLY A 285 -18.27 17.41 6.72
CA GLY A 285 -16.99 18.01 7.09
C GLY A 285 -15.93 17.08 7.70
N TRP A 286 -16.14 15.76 7.69
CA TRP A 286 -15.28 14.83 8.42
C TRP A 286 -13.81 14.80 7.93
N SER A 287 -13.54 15.11 6.67
CA SER A 287 -12.18 15.06 6.11
C SER A 287 -11.28 16.23 6.53
N ASP A 288 -11.89 17.30 7.06
CA ASP A 288 -11.21 18.49 7.61
C ASP A 288 -11.30 18.56 9.16
N ASP A 289 -11.95 17.57 9.80
CA ASP A 289 -12.11 17.47 11.26
C ASP A 289 -11.10 16.46 11.84
N GLU A 290 -10.10 16.95 12.60
CA GLU A 290 -9.07 16.11 13.23
C GLU A 290 -9.64 15.09 14.22
N ALA A 291 -10.72 15.40 14.93
CA ALA A 291 -11.35 14.45 15.85
C ALA A 291 -12.06 13.33 15.08
N ALA A 292 -12.69 13.66 13.96
CA ALA A 292 -13.27 12.67 13.06
C ALA A 292 -12.19 11.80 12.40
N LEU A 293 -11.09 12.41 11.94
CA LEU A 293 -9.96 11.68 11.37
C LEU A 293 -9.38 10.66 12.36
N LYS A 294 -9.18 11.07 13.62
CA LYS A 294 -8.73 10.17 14.69
C LYS A 294 -9.74 9.04 14.95
N ALA A 295 -11.03 9.35 15.00
CA ALA A 295 -12.09 8.36 15.17
C ALA A 295 -12.13 7.32 14.04
N PHE A 296 -11.74 7.71 12.82
CA PHE A 296 -11.62 6.82 11.66
C PHE A 296 -10.25 6.13 11.54
N GLY A 297 -9.37 6.27 12.55
CA GLY A 297 -8.09 5.58 12.61
C GLY A 297 -7.00 6.21 11.73
N TYR A 298 -7.15 7.49 11.34
CA TYR A 298 -6.08 8.26 10.72
C TYR A 298 -5.24 8.93 11.82
N GLU A 299 -4.10 8.32 12.18
CA GLU A 299 -3.06 8.87 13.07
C GLU A 299 -1.71 8.97 12.35
#